data_AF-A0A961NKB5-F1
#
_entry.id   AF-A0A961NKB5-F1
#
_cell.length_a   1.000
_cell.length_b   1.000
_cell.length_c   1.000
_cell.angle_alpha   90.00
_cell.angle_beta   90.00
_cell.angle_gamma   90.00
#
_symmetry.space_group_name_H-M   'P 1'
#
loop_
_entity.id
_entity.type
_entity.pdbx_description
1 polymer ?
#
loop_
_entity_poly.entity_id
_entity_poly.type
_entity_poly.pdbx_seq_one_letter_code
_entity_poly.pdbx_strand_id
1 'polypeptide(L)'
;YDELEGSDHSKLFANWLTVAQSRLSDSRTGLLISSYRFNGTRLDGPEGSSIWMSAHNLSWIDPRFGRTQYDRARSLLGRSLFGFGYAREWPPEGSSPMDIDSGVALPLLGAGPSSSAMSLLGAVTFADDDFAGQILASLNFGAFPVRTADGLRYQASNALGDSVIMYALLQGAIRRRALQSS
;
A
#
# COMPACT_ATOMS: atom_id res chain seq x y z
N TYR A 1 -12.45 17.85 6.39
CA TYR A 1 -12.51 19.06 7.21
C TYR A 1 -12.86 20.23 6.30
N ASP A 2 -12.03 20.54 5.29
CA ASP A 2 -12.35 21.55 4.25
C ASP A 2 -13.76 21.43 3.67
N GLU A 3 -14.14 20.24 3.22
CA GLU A 3 -15.48 19.98 2.68
C GLU A 3 -16.63 20.19 3.69
N LEU A 4 -16.39 19.98 4.99
CA LEU A 4 -17.44 20.03 6.02
C LEU A 4 -17.56 21.41 6.68
N GLU A 5 -16.42 22.10 6.83
CA GLU A 5 -16.31 23.35 7.58
C GLU A 5 -16.02 24.56 6.69
N GLY A 6 -15.82 24.36 5.38
CA GLY A 6 -15.52 25.43 4.43
C GLY A 6 -14.14 26.06 4.60
N SER A 7 -13.21 25.39 5.29
CA SER A 7 -11.81 25.81 5.37
C SER A 7 -11.03 25.49 4.10
N ASP A 8 -9.85 26.09 3.94
CA ASP A 8 -8.94 25.83 2.82
C ASP A 8 -7.53 25.50 3.32
N HIS A 9 -7.15 24.22 3.22
CA HIS A 9 -5.79 23.74 3.51
C HIS A 9 -4.97 23.48 2.24
N SER A 10 -5.38 23.95 1.06
CA SER A 10 -4.66 23.74 -0.21
C SER A 10 -3.19 24.18 -0.15
N LYS A 11 -2.91 25.30 0.52
CA LYS A 11 -1.54 25.81 0.72
C LYS A 11 -0.69 24.87 1.58
N LEU A 12 -1.28 24.24 2.61
CA LEU A 12 -0.59 23.25 3.43
C LEU A 12 -0.22 22.03 2.58
N PHE A 13 -1.15 21.53 1.75
CA PHE A 13 -0.90 20.40 0.86
C PHE A 13 0.21 20.71 -0.15
N ALA A 14 0.15 21.88 -0.81
CA ALA A 14 1.16 22.29 -1.79
C ALA A 14 2.56 22.42 -1.18
N ASN A 15 2.67 22.99 0.02
CA ASN A 15 3.94 23.10 0.74
C ASN A 15 4.49 21.72 1.13
N TRP A 16 3.62 20.85 1.66
CA TRP A 16 4.03 19.50 2.03
C TRP A 16 4.47 18.69 0.81
N LEU A 17 3.74 18.75 -0.31
CA LEU A 17 4.10 18.07 -1.57
C LEU A 17 5.47 18.51 -2.08
N THR A 18 5.76 19.82 -2.02
CA THR A 18 7.08 20.34 -2.39
C THR A 18 8.19 19.73 -1.54
N VAL A 19 7.98 19.61 -0.22
CA VAL A 19 8.95 18.96 0.68
C VAL A 19 9.04 17.46 0.40
N ALA A 20 7.90 16.79 0.21
CA ALA A 20 7.84 15.36 -0.01
C ALA A 20 8.60 14.95 -1.28
N GLN A 21 8.40 15.69 -2.38
CA GLN A 21 9.06 15.43 -3.66
C GLN A 21 10.55 15.77 -3.62
N SER A 22 10.94 16.86 -2.96
CA SER A 22 12.35 17.32 -2.96
C SER A 22 13.22 16.66 -1.90
N ARG A 23 12.66 16.29 -0.73
CA ARG A 23 13.45 15.84 0.44
C ARG A 23 13.09 14.47 0.95
N LEU A 24 11.82 14.06 0.83
CA LEU A 24 11.35 12.77 1.37
C LEU A 24 11.26 11.68 0.31
N SER A 25 11.53 11.98 -0.95
CA SER A 25 11.65 10.98 -2.00
C SER A 25 13.08 10.44 -2.04
N ASP A 26 13.20 9.12 -1.98
CA ASP A 26 14.45 8.43 -2.24
C ASP A 26 14.89 8.70 -3.68
N SER A 27 16.14 9.12 -3.85
CA SER A 27 16.64 9.58 -5.15
C SER A 27 16.85 8.44 -6.15
N ARG A 28 17.02 7.21 -5.66
CA ARG A 28 17.29 6.03 -6.48
C ARG A 28 16.00 5.42 -7.03
N THR A 29 15.00 5.27 -6.18
CA THR A 29 13.72 4.64 -6.53
C THR A 29 12.63 5.65 -6.90
N GLY A 30 12.76 6.90 -6.46
CA GLY A 30 11.71 7.91 -6.57
C GLY A 30 10.49 7.64 -5.68
N LEU A 31 10.58 6.71 -4.74
CA LEU A 31 9.53 6.42 -3.76
C LEU A 31 9.72 7.30 -2.52
N LEU A 32 8.62 7.61 -1.84
CA LEU A 32 8.68 8.20 -0.50
C LEU A 32 9.39 7.24 0.46
N ILE A 33 10.24 7.81 1.31
CA ILE A 33 10.86 7.12 2.44
C ILE A 33 9.84 6.83 3.53
N SER A 34 10.05 5.78 4.31
CA SER A 34 9.11 5.40 5.38
C SER A 34 9.24 6.25 6.64
N SER A 35 10.46 6.73 6.95
CA SER A 35 10.71 7.43 8.21
C SER A 35 11.79 8.52 8.09
N TYR A 36 11.59 9.59 8.85
CA TYR A 36 12.52 10.72 8.97
C TYR A 36 12.33 11.42 10.31
N ARG A 37 13.37 12.10 10.79
CA ARG A 37 13.33 12.92 12.02
C ARG A 37 12.63 14.26 11.76
N PHE A 38 12.19 14.95 12.82
CA PHE A 38 11.58 16.29 12.71
C PHE A 38 12.42 17.32 11.95
N ASN A 39 13.75 17.19 11.99
CA ASN A 39 14.67 18.06 11.24
C ASN A 39 14.82 17.68 9.76
N GLY A 40 14.07 16.69 9.27
CA GLY A 40 14.14 16.16 7.91
C GLY A 40 15.27 15.17 7.65
N THR A 41 16.04 14.77 8.66
CA THR A 41 17.05 13.72 8.51
C THR A 41 16.36 12.40 8.21
N ARG A 42 16.68 11.80 7.05
CA ARG A 42 16.17 10.49 6.64
C ARG A 42 16.65 9.42 7.62
N LEU A 43 15.77 8.48 7.96
CA LEU A 43 16.08 7.35 8.82
C LEU A 43 16.11 6.07 7.98
N ASP A 44 14.95 5.69 7.46
CA ASP A 44 14.80 4.51 6.61
C ASP A 44 14.51 4.89 5.16
N GLY A 45 14.73 3.95 4.25
CA GLY A 45 14.39 4.09 2.84
C GLY A 45 12.90 3.85 2.57
N PRO A 46 12.51 3.68 1.29
CA PRO A 46 11.16 3.26 0.95
C PRO A 46 10.86 1.87 1.49
N GLU A 47 9.69 1.73 2.12
CA GLU A 47 9.19 0.50 2.72
C GLU A 47 7.82 0.15 2.15
N GLY A 48 7.59 -1.12 1.86
CA GLY A 48 6.37 -1.64 1.26
C GLY A 48 5.13 -1.33 2.08
N SER A 49 5.13 -1.69 3.37
CA SER A 49 4.00 -1.50 4.27
C SER A 49 3.51 -0.04 4.31
N SER A 50 4.43 0.92 4.23
CA SER A 50 4.13 2.36 4.30
C SER A 50 3.83 2.97 2.92
N ILE A 51 4.50 2.54 1.85
CA ILE A 51 4.37 3.20 0.54
C ILE A 51 3.01 2.97 -0.11
N TRP A 52 2.42 1.78 0.04
CA TRP A 52 1.09 1.50 -0.52
C TRP A 52 0.01 2.34 0.16
N MET A 53 0.08 2.46 1.50
CA MET A 53 -0.81 3.33 2.28
C MET A 53 -0.58 4.80 1.94
N SER A 54 0.67 5.24 1.80
CA SER A 54 1.01 6.61 1.41
C SER A 54 0.45 6.94 0.02
N ALA A 55 0.61 6.03 -0.95
CA ALA A 55 0.03 6.20 -2.29
C ALA A 55 -1.51 6.27 -2.23
N HIS A 56 -2.15 5.43 -1.41
CA HIS A 56 -3.59 5.51 -1.19
C HIS A 56 -4.02 6.87 -0.64
N ASN A 57 -3.38 7.35 0.42
CA ASN A 57 -3.70 8.64 1.02
C ASN A 57 -3.46 9.79 0.03
N LEU A 58 -2.38 9.73 -0.74
CA LEU A 58 -2.08 10.70 -1.78
C LEU A 58 -3.14 10.74 -2.89
N SER A 59 -3.87 9.65 -3.14
CA SER A 59 -4.94 9.65 -4.15
C SER A 59 -6.04 10.68 -3.86
N TRP A 60 -6.18 11.11 -2.61
CA TRP A 60 -7.12 12.14 -2.18
C TRP A 60 -6.53 13.56 -2.15
N ILE A 61 -5.20 13.68 -2.05
CA ILE A 61 -4.50 14.97 -1.90
C ILE A 61 -3.92 15.44 -3.23
N ASP A 62 -3.16 14.57 -3.90
CA ASP A 62 -2.59 14.78 -5.22
C ASP A 62 -2.68 13.46 -6.00
N PRO A 63 -3.76 13.24 -6.77
CA PRO A 63 -4.00 11.99 -7.47
C PRO A 63 -2.86 11.58 -8.41
N ARG A 64 -2.17 12.56 -9.02
CA ARG A 64 -1.08 12.32 -9.96
C ARG A 64 0.16 11.82 -9.23
N PHE A 65 0.51 12.44 -8.12
CA PHE A 65 1.63 12.02 -7.29
C PHE A 65 1.35 10.66 -6.65
N GLY A 66 0.14 10.44 -6.13
CA GLY A 66 -0.29 9.14 -5.63
C GLY A 66 -0.17 8.03 -6.68
N ARG A 67 -0.63 8.27 -7.91
CA ARG A 67 -0.50 7.33 -9.03
C ARG A 67 0.97 7.02 -9.33
N THR A 68 1.80 8.05 -9.38
CA THR A 68 3.25 7.92 -9.60
C THR A 68 3.92 7.06 -8.53
N GLN A 69 3.58 7.25 -7.25
CA GLN A 69 4.09 6.44 -6.15
C GLN A 69 3.62 4.98 -6.27
N TYR A 70 2.34 4.76 -6.59
CA TYR A 70 1.81 3.41 -6.80
C TYR A 70 2.49 2.70 -7.98
N ASP A 71 2.67 3.36 -9.13
CA ASP A 71 3.37 2.78 -10.30
C ASP A 71 4.78 2.32 -9.97
N ARG A 72 5.55 3.19 -9.30
CA ARG A 72 6.92 2.88 -8.89
C ARG A 72 6.95 1.73 -7.89
N ALA A 73 6.07 1.73 -6.90
CA ALA A 73 5.97 0.65 -5.92
C ALA A 73 5.56 -0.66 -6.58
N ARG A 74 4.60 -0.62 -7.52
CA ARG A 74 4.14 -1.78 -8.30
C ARG A 74 5.26 -2.42 -9.11
N SER A 75 6.10 -1.60 -9.75
CA SER A 75 7.27 -2.06 -10.50
C SER A 75 8.35 -2.64 -9.58
N LEU A 76 8.71 -1.92 -8.52
CA LEU A 76 9.85 -2.27 -7.67
C LEU A 76 9.55 -3.40 -6.69
N LEU A 77 8.34 -3.43 -6.12
CA LEU A 77 7.97 -4.29 -4.99
C LEU A 77 6.96 -5.38 -5.38
N GLY A 78 6.05 -5.10 -6.30
CA GLY A 78 5.00 -6.03 -6.72
C GLY A 78 5.56 -7.20 -7.52
N ARG A 79 5.20 -8.43 -7.16
CA ARG A 79 5.62 -9.66 -7.81
C ARG A 79 4.43 -10.58 -8.02
N SER A 80 4.56 -11.46 -8.99
CA SER A 80 3.54 -12.45 -9.31
C SER A 80 4.19 -13.72 -9.85
N LEU A 81 3.66 -14.87 -9.46
CA LEU A 81 4.07 -16.17 -9.96
C LEU A 81 2.85 -17.08 -10.10
N PHE A 82 2.60 -17.63 -11.28
CA PHE A 82 1.46 -18.52 -11.57
C PHE A 82 0.09 -17.98 -11.12
N GLY A 83 -0.14 -16.67 -11.28
CA GLY A 83 -1.40 -16.02 -10.85
C GLY A 83 -1.47 -15.68 -9.37
N PHE A 84 -0.44 -16.02 -8.58
CA PHE A 84 -0.31 -15.62 -7.18
C PHE A 84 0.55 -14.36 -7.06
N GLY A 85 -0.02 -13.30 -6.50
CA GLY A 85 0.63 -12.02 -6.29
C GLY A 85 1.22 -11.90 -4.89
N TYR A 86 2.28 -11.14 -4.75
CA TYR A 86 2.81 -10.72 -3.45
C TYR A 86 3.60 -9.42 -3.61
N ALA A 87 3.94 -8.76 -2.50
CA ALA A 87 4.80 -7.60 -2.50
C ALA A 87 5.99 -7.79 -1.56
N ARG A 88 7.15 -7.29 -1.99
CA ARG A 88 8.35 -7.20 -1.15
C ARG A 88 8.22 -6.05 -0.17
N GLU A 89 8.88 -6.18 0.98
CA GLU A 89 8.97 -5.09 1.95
C GLU A 89 9.97 -4.02 1.50
N TRP A 90 11.07 -4.42 0.87
CA TRP A 90 12.14 -3.52 0.49
C TRP A 90 12.45 -3.60 -1.02
N PRO A 91 12.80 -2.46 -1.68
CA PRO A 91 13.33 -2.48 -3.04
C PRO A 91 14.59 -3.35 -3.14
N PRO A 92 14.88 -3.99 -4.30
CA PRO A 92 16.00 -4.94 -4.45
C PRO A 92 17.39 -4.38 -4.09
N GLU A 93 17.54 -3.07 -4.25
CA GLU A 93 18.78 -2.32 -4.05
C GLU A 93 18.83 -1.61 -2.67
N GLY A 94 17.81 -1.80 -1.82
CA GLY A 94 17.75 -1.26 -0.46
C GLY A 94 18.47 -2.17 0.55
N SER A 95 19.18 -1.57 1.51
CA SER A 95 19.75 -2.28 2.65
C SER A 95 18.62 -2.92 3.45
N SER A 96 18.60 -4.26 3.48
CA SER A 96 17.68 -5.10 4.23
C SER A 96 18.14 -5.17 5.69
N PRO A 97 17.46 -4.54 6.67
CA PRO A 97 17.38 -5.18 7.97
C PRO A 97 16.55 -6.44 7.73
N MET A 98 17.13 -7.63 7.88
CA MET A 98 16.31 -8.83 8.04
C MET A 98 15.43 -8.59 9.26
N ASP A 99 14.19 -8.17 9.02
CA ASP A 99 13.26 -7.89 10.08
C ASP A 99 12.60 -9.20 10.51
N ILE A 100 12.92 -9.60 11.73
CA ILE A 100 12.52 -10.85 12.38
C ILE A 100 11.00 -10.86 12.66
N ASP A 101 10.33 -9.70 12.59
CA ASP A 101 8.88 -9.55 12.78
C ASP A 101 8.03 -9.84 11.52
N SER A 102 8.68 -10.22 10.41
CA SER A 102 8.01 -10.69 9.19
C SER A 102 7.48 -12.11 9.40
N GLY A 103 6.37 -12.27 10.15
CA GLY A 103 5.75 -13.57 10.43
C GLY A 103 5.69 -14.47 9.18
N VAL A 104 5.95 -15.78 9.35
CA VAL A 104 6.18 -16.81 8.31
C VAL A 104 6.02 -16.30 6.86
N ALA A 105 7.05 -15.59 6.38
CA ALA A 105 7.22 -15.38 4.96
C ALA A 105 7.30 -16.76 4.31
N LEU A 106 6.73 -16.95 3.11
CA LEU A 106 7.20 -18.04 2.24
C LEU A 106 8.68 -17.73 1.95
N PRO A 107 9.66 -18.38 2.63
CA PRO A 107 11.01 -17.82 2.81
C PRO A 107 11.79 -17.72 1.50
N LEU A 108 11.29 -18.36 0.44
CA LEU A 108 11.93 -18.44 -0.87
C LEU A 108 11.53 -17.31 -1.83
N LEU A 109 10.50 -16.50 -1.52
CA LEU A 109 9.94 -15.51 -2.46
C LEU A 109 10.22 -14.05 -2.09
N GLY A 110 10.67 -13.77 -0.86
CA GLY A 110 10.91 -12.41 -0.35
C GLY A 110 9.63 -11.60 -0.13
N ALA A 111 8.50 -12.26 0.16
CA ALA A 111 7.23 -11.61 0.43
C ALA A 111 7.21 -10.99 1.83
N GLY A 112 6.88 -9.70 1.93
CA GLY A 112 6.52 -9.06 3.20
C GLY A 112 5.01 -9.23 3.41
N PRO A 113 4.54 -9.92 4.46
CA PRO A 113 3.10 -10.11 4.69
C PRO A 113 2.35 -8.77 4.79
N SER A 114 2.93 -7.82 5.54
CA SER A 114 2.38 -6.46 5.70
C SER A 114 2.37 -5.69 4.39
N SER A 115 3.49 -5.63 3.66
CA SER A 115 3.53 -5.02 2.32
C SER A 115 2.54 -5.68 1.36
N SER A 116 2.39 -7.01 1.38
CA SER A 116 1.47 -7.73 0.50
C SER A 116 0.00 -7.37 0.80
N ALA A 117 -0.40 -7.34 2.07
CA ALA A 117 -1.74 -6.92 2.46
C ALA A 117 -2.01 -5.46 2.06
N MET A 118 -1.05 -4.56 2.33
CA MET A 118 -1.15 -3.15 1.95
C MET A 118 -1.13 -2.93 0.43
N SER A 119 -0.47 -3.81 -0.32
CA SER A 119 -0.44 -3.74 -1.79
C SER A 119 -1.83 -3.97 -2.40
N LEU A 120 -2.71 -4.74 -1.73
CA LEU A 120 -4.11 -4.85 -2.13
C LEU A 120 -4.82 -3.50 -2.03
N LEU A 121 -4.62 -2.75 -0.94
CA LEU A 121 -5.18 -1.41 -0.80
C LEU A 121 -4.70 -0.50 -1.94
N GLY A 122 -3.40 -0.51 -2.24
CA GLY A 122 -2.83 0.23 -3.38
C GLY A 122 -3.48 -0.16 -4.71
N ALA A 123 -3.50 -1.44 -5.03
CA ALA A 123 -4.04 -1.97 -6.27
C ALA A 123 -5.50 -1.58 -6.47
N VAL A 124 -6.32 -1.74 -5.43
CA VAL A 124 -7.74 -1.40 -5.49
C VAL A 124 -7.95 0.13 -5.60
N THR A 125 -7.13 0.92 -4.90
CA THR A 125 -7.20 2.40 -4.99
C THR A 125 -6.95 2.91 -6.39
N PHE A 126 -6.03 2.28 -7.13
CA PHE A 126 -5.64 2.71 -8.45
C PHE A 126 -6.21 1.84 -9.58
N ALA A 127 -7.19 0.98 -9.27
CA ALA A 127 -7.88 0.10 -10.24
C ALA A 127 -6.93 -0.83 -11.03
N ASP A 128 -5.91 -1.36 -10.36
CA ASP A 128 -5.07 -2.44 -10.88
C ASP A 128 -5.73 -3.79 -10.54
N ASP A 129 -6.80 -4.10 -11.26
CA ASP A 129 -7.64 -5.28 -11.00
C ASP A 129 -6.87 -6.60 -11.18
N ASP A 130 -5.90 -6.64 -12.11
CA ASP A 130 -5.04 -7.80 -12.34
C ASP A 130 -4.18 -8.09 -11.11
N PHE A 131 -3.48 -7.08 -10.58
CA PHE A 131 -2.64 -7.27 -9.40
C PHE A 131 -3.49 -7.53 -8.14
N ALA A 132 -4.62 -6.84 -7.99
CA ALA A 132 -5.55 -7.10 -6.89
C ALA A 132 -6.06 -8.54 -6.91
N GLY A 133 -6.43 -9.06 -8.09
CA GLY A 133 -6.84 -10.45 -8.29
C GLY A 133 -5.75 -11.44 -7.89
N GLN A 134 -4.50 -11.16 -8.26
CA GLN A 134 -3.34 -11.98 -7.90
C GLN A 134 -3.06 -11.99 -6.38
N ILE A 135 -3.14 -10.85 -5.70
CA ILE A 135 -3.00 -10.79 -4.23
C ILE A 135 -4.13 -11.58 -3.55
N LEU A 136 -5.37 -11.44 -4.02
CA LEU A 136 -6.51 -12.18 -3.50
C LEU A 136 -6.38 -13.68 -3.73
N ALA A 137 -5.82 -14.13 -4.86
CA ALA A 137 -5.52 -15.53 -5.11
C ALA A 137 -4.55 -16.08 -4.05
N SER A 138 -3.48 -15.33 -3.74
CA SER A 138 -2.52 -15.68 -2.68
C SER A 138 -3.17 -15.74 -1.30
N LEU A 139 -4.01 -14.77 -0.95
CA LEU A 139 -4.72 -14.75 0.33
C LEU A 139 -5.71 -15.92 0.47
N ASN A 140 -6.49 -16.21 -0.57
CA ASN A 140 -7.44 -17.32 -0.54
C ASN A 140 -6.74 -18.68 -0.44
N PHE A 141 -5.56 -18.82 -1.03
CA PHE A 141 -4.78 -20.06 -0.95
C PHE A 141 -4.04 -20.20 0.39
N GLY A 142 -3.36 -19.14 0.82
CA GLY A 142 -2.42 -19.20 1.95
C GLY A 142 -3.02 -18.85 3.32
N ALA A 143 -4.10 -18.07 3.36
CA ALA A 143 -4.63 -17.53 4.62
C ALA A 143 -5.92 -18.23 5.10
N PHE A 144 -6.31 -19.34 4.47
CA PHE A 144 -7.42 -20.22 4.87
C PHE A 144 -8.70 -19.46 5.23
N PRO A 145 -9.42 -18.91 4.24
CA PRO A 145 -10.63 -18.12 4.49
C PRO A 145 -11.73 -18.98 5.11
N VAL A 146 -12.29 -18.50 6.22
CA VAL A 146 -13.49 -19.06 6.85
C VAL A 146 -14.62 -18.04 6.70
N ARG A 147 -15.70 -18.46 6.06
CA ARG A 147 -16.93 -17.68 5.94
C ARG A 147 -17.94 -18.20 6.95
N THR A 148 -18.41 -17.30 7.82
CA THR A 148 -19.51 -17.56 8.76
C THR A 148 -20.66 -16.60 8.45
N ALA A 149 -21.78 -16.73 9.19
CA ALA A 149 -22.88 -15.76 9.10
C ALA A 149 -22.44 -14.34 9.50
N ASP A 150 -21.41 -14.22 10.33
CA ASP A 150 -20.88 -12.95 10.86
C ASP A 150 -19.86 -12.28 9.92
N GLY A 151 -19.38 -12.99 8.88
CA GLY A 151 -18.49 -12.41 7.87
C GLY A 151 -17.41 -13.35 7.35
N LEU A 152 -16.35 -12.75 6.81
CA LEU A 152 -15.16 -13.43 6.27
C LEU A 152 -13.99 -13.19 7.22
N ARG A 153 -13.30 -14.26 7.60
CA ARG A 153 -12.06 -14.21 8.40
C ARG A 153 -10.96 -15.02 7.74
N TYR A 154 -9.73 -14.54 7.77
CA TYR A 154 -8.56 -15.30 7.33
C TYR A 154 -7.85 -15.88 8.55
N GLN A 155 -7.69 -17.21 8.60
CA GLN A 155 -7.17 -17.88 9.79
C GLN A 155 -5.66 -17.70 10.00
N ALA A 156 -4.89 -17.48 8.93
CA ALA A 156 -3.47 -17.17 9.02
C ALA A 156 -3.17 -15.66 9.01
N SER A 157 -4.16 -14.84 9.38
CA SER A 157 -4.06 -13.38 9.46
C SER A 157 -4.10 -12.90 10.93
N ASN A 158 -3.83 -11.62 11.14
CA ASN A 158 -4.00 -10.94 12.41
C ASN A 158 -5.04 -9.81 12.29
N ALA A 159 -5.42 -9.18 13.40
CA ALA A 159 -6.47 -8.16 13.41
C ALA A 159 -6.15 -6.95 12.51
N LEU A 160 -4.87 -6.60 12.38
CA LEU A 160 -4.42 -5.52 11.49
C LEU A 160 -4.56 -5.93 10.01
N GLY A 161 -4.12 -7.14 9.65
CA GLY A 161 -4.24 -7.69 8.31
C GLY A 161 -5.70 -7.79 7.85
N ASP A 162 -6.59 -8.32 8.70
CA ASP A 162 -8.02 -8.41 8.40
C ASP A 162 -8.66 -7.03 8.22
N SER A 163 -8.27 -6.04 9.04
CA SER A 163 -8.75 -4.66 8.93
C SER A 163 -8.31 -4.00 7.62
N VAL A 164 -7.06 -4.20 7.20
CA VAL A 164 -6.53 -3.66 5.93
C VAL A 164 -7.22 -4.31 4.74
N ILE A 165 -7.42 -5.63 4.76
CA ILE A 165 -8.13 -6.34 3.69
C ILE A 165 -9.57 -5.85 3.61
N MET A 166 -10.28 -5.75 4.73
CA MET A 166 -11.64 -5.21 4.78
C MET A 166 -11.68 -3.80 4.19
N TYR A 167 -10.76 -2.92 4.61
CA TYR A 167 -10.69 -1.55 4.13
C TYR A 167 -10.45 -1.50 2.62
N ALA A 168 -9.52 -2.28 2.08
CA ALA A 168 -9.25 -2.37 0.66
C ALA A 168 -10.49 -2.83 -0.14
N LEU A 169 -11.18 -3.87 0.32
CA LEU A 169 -12.36 -4.41 -0.36
C LEU A 169 -13.53 -3.42 -0.35
N LEU A 170 -13.77 -2.74 0.77
CA LEU A 170 -14.80 -1.71 0.88
C LEU A 170 -14.50 -0.53 -0.04
N GLN A 171 -13.26 -0.03 -0.04
CA GLN A 171 -12.84 1.07 -0.89
C GLN A 171 -13.04 0.75 -2.38
N GLY A 172 -12.67 -0.46 -2.81
CA GLY A 172 -12.89 -0.91 -4.19
C GLY A 172 -14.36 -0.94 -4.59
N ALA A 173 -15.23 -1.43 -3.70
CA ALA A 173 -16.66 -1.49 -3.97
C ALA A 173 -17.29 -0.10 -4.08
N ILE A 174 -16.93 0.82 -3.18
CA ILE A 174 -17.43 2.20 -3.19
C ILE A 174 -16.99 2.90 -4.48
N ARG A 175 -15.71 2.77 -4.86
CA ARG A 175 -15.18 3.41 -6.08
C ARG A 175 -15.85 2.92 -7.34
N ARG A 176 -16.06 1.60 -7.48
CA ARG A 176 -16.79 1.03 -8.62
C ARG A 176 -18.23 1.57 -8.71
N ARG A 177 -18.91 1.73 -7.58
CA ARG A 177 -20.26 2.31 -7.55
C ARG A 177 -20.26 3.79 -7.93
N ALA A 178 -19.33 4.59 -7.42
CA ALA A 178 -19.24 6.02 -7.74
C ALA A 178 -19.03 6.27 -9.26
N LEU A 179 -18.20 5.43 -9.90
CA LEU A 179 -17.93 5.50 -11.34
C LEU A 179 -19.11 5.02 -12.21
N GLN A 180 -20.03 4.21 -11.68
CA GLN A 180 -21.25 3.78 -12.38
C GLN A 180 -22.40 4.78 -12.26
N SER A 181 -22.32 5.72 -11.30
CA SER A 181 -23.30 6.79 -11.08
C SER A 181 -22.90 8.13 -11.71
N SER A 182 -21.80 8.17 -12.47
CA SER A 182 -21.27 9.34 -13.20
C SER A 182 -21.57 9.23 -14.69
#